data_AF-A0A494G8T0-F1
#
_entry.id   AF-A0A494G8T0-F1
#
_cell.length_a   1.000
_cell.length_b   1.000
_cell.length_c   1.000
_cell.angle_alpha   90.00
_cell.angle_beta   90.00
_cell.angle_gamma   90.00
#
_symmetry.space_group_name_H-M   'P 1'
#
loop_
_entity.id
_entity.type
_entity.pdbx_description
1 polymer ?
#
loop_
_entity_poly.entity_id
_entity_poly.type
_entity_poly.pdbx_seq_one_letter_code
_entity_poly.pdbx_strand_id
1 'polypeptide(L)'
;MKNSGISFTIEGFINGLVCLVNKENEVFLWNPTIRKCKKLPNFRTQLKNEGYCTYGFGYDEIHDDYMVVCIFSIVGCPPHFQEIDIYS
;
A
#
# COMPACT_ATOMS: atom_id res chain seq x y z
N MET A 1 -21.92 -21.19 -4.00
CA MET A 1 -21.59 -19.87 -3.42
C MET A 1 -20.09 -19.65 -3.59
N LYS A 2 -19.67 -18.77 -4.50
CA LYS A 2 -18.24 -18.41 -4.61
C LYS A 2 -17.92 -17.49 -3.44
N ASN A 3 -17.27 -18.01 -2.41
CA ASN A 3 -16.52 -17.15 -1.49
C ASN A 3 -15.41 -16.51 -2.33
N SER A 4 -15.65 -15.32 -2.87
CA SER A 4 -14.58 -14.46 -3.35
C SER A 4 -13.77 -14.06 -2.13
N GLY A 5 -12.84 -14.93 -1.71
CA GLY A 5 -11.98 -14.69 -0.56
C GLY A 5 -11.25 -13.37 -0.75
N ILE A 6 -11.44 -12.47 0.21
CA ILE A 6 -10.66 -11.23 0.27
C ILE A 6 -9.22 -11.67 0.55
N SER A 7 -8.32 -11.42 -0.41
CA SER A 7 -6.90 -11.77 -0.31
C SER A 7 -6.11 -10.50 -0.04
N PHE A 8 -5.19 -10.59 0.91
CA PHE A 8 -4.25 -9.52 1.25
C PHE A 8 -2.81 -10.04 1.13
N THR A 9 -1.90 -9.15 0.74
CA THR A 9 -0.45 -9.30 0.83
C THR A 9 0.06 -8.45 1.99
N ILE A 10 1.06 -8.94 2.73
CA ILE A 10 1.76 -8.16 3.75
C ILE A 10 2.95 -7.47 3.08
N GLU A 11 2.95 -6.15 3.06
CA GLU A 11 4.03 -5.35 2.47
C GLU A 11 5.10 -4.95 3.50
N GLY A 12 4.75 -5.00 4.79
CA GLY A 12 5.71 -4.74 5.85
C GLY A 12 5.10 -4.84 7.24
N PHE A 13 5.99 -4.92 8.23
CA PHE A 13 5.64 -4.89 9.65
C PHE A 13 6.68 -4.08 10.41
N ILE A 14 6.24 -3.05 11.12
CA ILE A 14 7.11 -2.21 11.95
C ILE A 14 6.33 -1.72 13.17
N ASN A 15 6.98 -1.73 14.34
CA ASN A 15 6.43 -1.20 15.60
C ASN A 15 5.00 -1.70 15.96
N GLY A 16 4.67 -2.95 15.60
CA GLY A 16 3.35 -3.52 15.89
C GLY A 16 2.25 -3.13 14.89
N LEU A 17 2.58 -2.41 13.82
CA LEU A 17 1.72 -2.13 12.68
C LEU A 17 2.08 -3.01 11.49
N VAL A 18 1.06 -3.54 10.82
CA VAL A 18 1.16 -4.34 9.59
C VAL A 18 0.60 -3.51 8.44
N CYS A 19 1.36 -3.37 7.35
CA CYS A 19 0.87 -2.81 6.10
C CYS A 19 0.31 -3.95 5.22
N LEU A 20 -0.96 -3.86 4.85
CA LEU A 20 -1.69 -4.84 4.05
C LEU A 20 -2.17 -4.22 2.74
N VAL A 21 -2.05 -4.96 1.64
CA VAL A 21 -2.54 -4.55 0.33
C VAL A 21 -3.47 -5.61 -0.26
N ASN A 22 -4.63 -5.20 -0.78
CA ASN A 22 -5.55 -6.11 -1.44
C ASN A 22 -5.35 -6.15 -2.97
N LYS A 23 -6.10 -7.02 -3.65
CA LYS A 23 -6.07 -7.14 -5.13
C LYS A 23 -6.47 -5.87 -5.87
N GLU A 24 -7.18 -4.96 -5.20
CA GLU A 24 -7.62 -3.66 -5.74
C GLU A 24 -6.59 -2.54 -5.51
N ASN A 25 -5.37 -2.90 -5.08
CA ASN A 25 -4.29 -1.97 -4.74
C ASN A 25 -4.64 -0.99 -3.61
N GLU A 26 -5.61 -1.37 -2.76
CA GLU A 26 -6.00 -0.59 -1.59
C GLU A 26 -5.10 -0.96 -0.41
N VAL A 27 -4.58 0.06 0.27
CA VAL A 27 -3.66 -0.10 1.40
C VAL A 27 -4.39 0.04 2.72
N PHE A 28 -4.05 -0.83 3.66
CA PHE A 28 -4.57 -0.86 5.01
C PHE A 28 -3.42 -0.93 6.01
N LEU A 29 -3.51 -0.14 7.07
CA LEU A 29 -2.66 -0.26 8.26
C LEU A 29 -3.44 -1.00 9.34
N TRP A 30 -2.92 -2.16 9.76
CA TRP A 30 -3.54 -3.00 10.79
C TRP A 30 -2.65 -3.08 12.02
N ASN A 31 -3.19 -2.69 13.17
CA ASN A 31 -2.61 -2.98 14.47
C ASN A 31 -3.34 -4.21 15.07
N PRO A 32 -2.73 -5.41 15.03
CA PRO A 32 -3.34 -6.62 15.58
C PRO A 32 -3.53 -6.56 17.10
N THR A 33 -2.65 -5.87 17.82
CA THR A 33 -2.66 -5.77 19.29
C THR A 33 -3.92 -5.07 19.79
N ILE A 34 -4.31 -3.95 19.15
CA ILE A 34 -5.52 -3.21 19.51
C ILE A 34 -6.70 -3.51 18.59
N ARG A 35 -6.53 -4.44 17.64
CA ARG A 35 -7.53 -4.87 16.65
C ARG A 35 -8.12 -3.71 15.82
N LYS A 36 -7.32 -2.68 15.55
CA LYS A 36 -7.74 -1.54 14.72
C LYS A 36 -7.12 -1.63 13.33
N CYS A 37 -7.93 -1.34 12.33
CA CYS A 37 -7.51 -1.27 10.93
C CYS A 37 -7.92 0.09 10.36
N LYS A 38 -7.02 0.74 9.63
CA LYS A 38 -7.25 2.00 8.93
C LYS A 38 -6.97 1.79 7.45
N LYS A 39 -7.97 2.04 6.61
CA LYS A 39 -7.77 2.13 5.15
C LYS A 39 -7.12 3.48 4.85
N LEU A 40 -6.04 3.47 4.07
CA LEU A 40 -5.41 4.71 3.60
C LEU A 40 -6.18 5.29 2.41
N PRO A 41 -6.05 6.61 2.15
CA PRO A 41 -6.58 7.21 0.93
C PRO A 41 -6.11 6.44 -0.30
N ASN A 42 -6.98 6.33 -1.28
CA ASN A 42 -6.66 5.55 -2.47
C ASN A 42 -5.60 6.31 -3.29
N PHE A 43 -4.42 5.72 -3.41
CA PHE A 43 -3.28 6.21 -4.18
C PHE A 43 -3.64 6.41 -5.66
N ARG A 44 -4.63 5.65 -6.17
CA ARG A 44 -5.03 5.67 -7.57
C ARG A 44 -6.52 5.77 -7.74
N THR A 45 -6.96 6.94 -8.19
CA THR A 45 -8.28 7.10 -8.80
C THR A 45 -8.26 6.88 -10.31
N GLN A 46 -7.08 6.89 -10.98
CA GLN A 46 -7.04 6.95 -12.46
C GLN A 46 -6.24 5.83 -13.18
N LEU A 47 -5.28 5.18 -12.53
CA LEU A 47 -4.28 4.32 -13.23
C LEU A 47 -4.43 2.81 -12.97
N LYS A 48 -5.59 2.35 -12.48
CA LYS A 48 -5.79 0.96 -12.03
C LYS A 48 -5.60 -0.12 -13.11
N ASN A 49 -5.72 0.24 -14.38
CA ASN A 49 -5.66 -0.74 -15.49
C ASN A 49 -4.32 -0.72 -16.24
N GLU A 50 -3.44 0.24 -15.91
CA GLU A 50 -2.19 0.62 -16.60
C GLU A 50 -0.95 -0.25 -16.35
N GLY A 51 -0.89 -0.87 -15.17
CA GLY A 51 0.35 -1.42 -14.64
C GLY A 51 0.28 -1.91 -13.20
N TYR A 52 1.43 -2.19 -12.60
CA TYR A 52 1.57 -2.78 -11.27
C TYR A 52 2.11 -1.77 -10.24
N CYS A 53 1.70 -1.95 -8.98
CA CYS A 53 2.25 -1.21 -7.84
C CYS A 53 3.26 -2.09 -7.10
N THR A 54 4.35 -1.48 -6.66
CA THR A 54 5.19 -2.04 -5.59
C THR A 54 5.06 -1.13 -4.37
N TYR A 55 4.88 -1.72 -3.19
CA TYR A 55 4.70 -0.96 -1.96
C TYR A 55 5.91 -1.09 -1.05
N GLY A 56 6.12 -0.07 -0.23
CA GLY A 56 7.07 -0.06 0.88
C GLY A 56 6.40 0.50 2.11
N PHE A 57 6.79 0.00 3.29
CA PHE A 57 6.29 0.49 4.57
C PHE A 57 7.45 0.80 5.50
N GLY A 58 7.43 1.98 6.11
CA GLY A 58 8.49 2.46 6.98
C GLY A 58 7.95 3.34 8.10
N TYR A 59 8.84 3.65 9.03
CA TYR A 59 8.60 4.61 10.10
C TYR A 59 9.62 5.73 9.94
N ASP A 60 9.12 6.96 9.88
CA ASP A 60 9.93 8.16 9.85
C ASP A 60 10.15 8.65 11.29
N GLU A 61 11.35 8.40 11.79
CA GLU A 61 11.75 8.79 13.14
C GLU A 61 11.77 10.31 13.35
N ILE A 62 11.93 11.11 12.29
CA ILE A 62 11.99 12.58 12.37
C ILE A 62 10.59 13.14 12.59
N HIS A 63 9.60 12.59 11.90
CA HIS A 63 8.21 13.07 11.95
C HIS A 63 7.32 12.26 12.91
N ASP A 64 7.86 11.22 13.55
CA ASP A 64 7.12 10.27 14.40
C ASP A 64 5.87 9.72 13.70
N ASP A 65 6.03 9.33 12.44
CA ASP A 65 4.91 8.88 11.61
C ASP A 65 5.25 7.68 10.74
N TYR A 66 4.23 6.96 10.33
CA TYR A 66 4.36 5.79 9.47
C TYR A 66 4.15 6.19 8.01
N MET A 67 5.09 5.79 7.17
CA MET A 67 5.05 6.09 5.76
C MET A 67 4.76 4.85 4.93
N VAL A 68 3.89 5.01 3.94
CA VAL A 68 3.70 4.04 2.86
C VAL A 68 4.13 4.69 1.55
N VAL A 69 5.02 4.01 0.83
CA VAL A 69 5.44 4.40 -0.52
C VAL A 69 4.79 3.45 -1.51
N CYS A 70 4.29 4.00 -2.62
CA CYS A 70 3.81 3.24 -3.76
C CYS A 70 4.62 3.65 -5.00
N ILE A 71 5.20 2.66 -5.69
CA ILE A 71 5.90 2.87 -6.96
C ILE A 71 5.02 2.30 -8.06
N PHE A 72 4.58 3.15 -8.99
CA PHE A 72 3.88 2.69 -10.18
C PHE A 72 4.85 2.28 -11.28
N SER A 73 4.59 1.13 -11.89
CA SER A 73 5.26 0.69 -13.11
C SER A 73 4.22 0.36 -14.18
N ILE A 74 4.28 1.07 -15.31
CA ILE A 74 3.43 0.85 -16.49
C ILE A 74 3.98 -0.33 -17.28
N VAL A 75 3.12 -1.27 -17.67
CA VAL A 75 3.55 -2.42 -18.49
C VAL A 75 3.78 -1.95 -19.93
N GLY A 76 4.98 -2.18 -20.47
CA GLY A 76 5.31 -1.89 -21.88
C GLY A 76 5.97 -0.54 -22.15
N CYS A 77 6.11 0.34 -21.16
CA CYS A 77 6.91 1.57 -21.26
C CYS A 77 8.29 1.37 -20.60
N PRO A 78 9.39 1.86 -21.20
CA PRO A 78 10.68 1.90 -20.51
C PRO A 78 10.56 2.76 -19.23
N PRO A 79 11.31 2.44 -18.16
CA PRO A 79 11.12 2.99 -16.82
C PRO A 79 11.48 4.49 -16.80
N HIS A 80 10.52 5.35 -17.14
CA HIS A 80 10.73 6.80 -17.19
C HIS A 80 9.65 7.64 -16.50
N PHE A 81 8.67 7.00 -15.83
CA PHE A 81 7.71 7.72 -15.00
C PHE A 81 7.58 7.02 -13.65
N GLN A 82 8.30 7.53 -12.65
CA GLN A 82 8.13 7.16 -11.24
C GLN A 82 7.46 8.35 -10.54
N GLU A 83 6.14 8.30 -10.43
CA GLU A 83 5.44 9.12 -9.45
C GLU A 83 5.64 8.45 -8.10
N ILE A 84 6.32 9.15 -7.18
CA ILE A 84 6.54 8.70 -5.81
C ILE A 84 5.58 9.49 -4.94
N ASP A 85 4.53 8.84 -4.49
CA ASP A 85 3.63 9.42 -3.51
C ASP A 85 4.05 8.98 -2.10
N ILE A 86 4.41 9.97 -1.27
CA ILE A 86 4.73 9.78 0.15
C ILE A 86 3.51 10.20 0.96
N TYR A 87 3.02 9.29 1.79
CA TYR A 87 1.92 9.58 2.72
C TYR A 87 2.40 9.44 4.15
N SER A 88 2.04 10.44 4.95
CA SER A 88 2.07 10.48 6.42
C SER A 88 0.61 10.43 6.89
#